data_AF-A0A525I6F8-F1
#
_entry.id   AF-A0A525I6F8-F1
#
_cell.length_a   1.000
_cell.length_b   1.000
_cell.length_c   1.000
_cell.angle_alpha   90.00
_cell.angle_beta   90.00
_cell.angle_gamma   90.00
#
_symmetry.space_group_name_H-M   'P 1'
#
loop_
_entity.id
_entity.type
_entity.pdbx_description
1 polymer ?
#
loop_
_entity_poly.entity_id
_entity_poly.type
_entity_poly.pdbx_seq_one_letter_code
_entity_poly.pdbx_strand_id
1 'polypeptide(L)'
;MRDWLPKLRGAPVGLIVLLAIAVTLYVALIATCATPLAGGEDGYSQAWASLLLTFWLWAALALLLLNGGMIGRMPRWAALSALLLHPLSGVAAFAAEDAASRRVEGALTIVALLPLVVAGYALWARLPRLRAAMPETPASLSAGAAILALSVAALMTSM
;
A
#
# COMPACT_ATOMS: atom_id res chain seq x y z
N MET A 1 4.05 13.49 37.63
CA MET A 1 4.24 13.57 36.16
C MET A 1 5.29 12.57 35.62
N ARG A 2 5.59 11.45 36.31
CA ARG A 2 6.70 10.54 35.92
C ARG A 2 6.25 9.10 35.62
N ASP A 3 4.93 8.86 35.55
CA ASP A 3 4.35 7.51 35.54
C ASP A 3 3.75 7.10 34.18
N TRP A 4 3.90 7.95 33.15
CA TRP A 4 3.33 7.71 31.81
C TRP A 4 4.28 7.02 30.82
N LEU A 5 5.58 7.00 31.10
CA LEU A 5 6.60 6.41 30.23
C LEU A 5 6.47 4.89 29.98
N PRO A 6 5.95 4.03 30.89
CA PRO A 6 5.83 2.60 30.59
C PRO A 6 4.68 2.28 29.60
N LYS A 7 3.66 3.14 29.48
CA LYS A 7 2.54 2.93 28.53
C LYS A 7 2.96 3.14 27.07
N LEU A 8 3.97 3.97 26.81
CA LEU A 8 4.49 4.22 25.47
C LEU A 8 5.33 3.04 24.93
N ARG A 9 5.88 2.18 25.80
CA ARG A 9 6.57 0.95 25.38
C ARG A 9 5.59 -0.14 24.89
N GLY A 10 4.31 -0.05 25.24
CA GLY A 10 3.26 -0.97 24.77
C GLY A 10 2.44 -0.43 23.58
N ALA A 11 2.51 0.87 23.31
CA ALA A 11 1.89 1.44 22.12
C ALA A 11 2.74 1.10 20.89
N PRO A 12 2.14 0.68 19.75
CA PRO A 12 2.88 0.36 18.56
C PRO A 12 3.35 1.64 17.84
N VAL A 13 4.23 2.42 18.48
CA VAL A 13 4.73 3.72 17.98
C VAL A 13 5.30 3.57 16.57
N GLY A 14 6.07 2.51 16.31
CA GLY A 14 6.61 2.23 14.99
C GLY A 14 5.54 2.04 13.91
N LEU A 15 4.39 1.42 14.22
CA LEU A 15 3.27 1.31 13.29
C LEU A 15 2.62 2.67 13.05
N ILE A 16 2.37 3.44 14.10
CA ILE A 16 1.73 4.76 13.97
C ILE A 16 2.58 5.66 13.09
N VAL A 17 3.89 5.67 13.30
CA VAL A 17 4.85 6.43 12.49
C VAL A 17 4.87 5.92 11.04
N LEU A 18 4.99 4.61 10.82
CA LEU A 18 4.97 4.03 9.47
C LEU A 18 3.65 4.31 8.73
N LEU A 19 2.53 4.26 9.44
CA LEU A 19 1.21 4.54 8.87
C LEU A 19 1.05 6.02 8.54
N ALA A 20 1.54 6.92 9.39
CA ALA A 20 1.56 8.35 9.09
C ALA A 20 2.43 8.67 7.86
N ILE A 21 3.60 8.03 7.74
CA ILE A 21 4.47 8.14 6.56
C ILE A 21 3.75 7.60 5.32
N ALA A 22 3.15 6.41 5.40
CA ALA A 22 2.42 5.80 4.29
C ALA A 22 1.23 6.67 3.84
N VAL A 23 0.46 7.24 4.77
CA VAL A 23 -0.63 8.17 4.45
C VAL A 23 -0.12 9.43 3.77
N THR A 24 0.99 9.99 4.26
CA THR A 24 1.60 11.19 3.66
C THR A 24 2.05 10.91 2.23
N LEU A 25 2.74 9.80 2.01
CA LEU A 25 3.19 9.36 0.68
C LEU A 25 2.01 9.05 -0.25
N TYR A 26 0.96 8.43 0.28
CA TYR A 26 -0.27 8.15 -0.47
C TYR A 26 -0.95 9.43 -0.95
N VAL A 27 -1.17 10.39 -0.06
CA VAL A 27 -1.80 11.68 -0.41
C VAL A 27 -0.94 12.43 -1.44
N ALA A 28 0.38 12.42 -1.27
CA ALA A 28 1.30 13.02 -2.23
C ALA A 28 1.21 12.35 -3.60
N LEU A 29 1.20 11.00 -3.66
CA LEU A 29 1.07 10.25 -4.92
C LEU A 29 -0.23 10.57 -5.64
N ILE A 30 -1.36 10.55 -4.93
CA ILE A 30 -2.66 10.87 -5.51
C ILE A 30 -2.72 12.32 -6.00
N ALA A 31 -2.15 13.27 -5.26
CA ALA A 31 -2.06 14.66 -5.70
C ALA A 31 -1.24 14.77 -6.99
N THR A 32 -0.09 14.10 -7.07
CA THR A 32 0.77 14.07 -8.27
C THR A 32 0.08 13.43 -9.47
N CYS A 33 -0.69 12.36 -9.28
CA CYS A 33 -1.44 11.72 -10.37
C CYS A 33 -2.69 12.52 -10.79
N ALA A 34 -3.27 13.30 -9.89
CA ALA A 34 -4.43 14.14 -10.18
C ALA A 34 -4.06 15.43 -10.92
N THR A 35 -2.81 15.90 -10.80
CA THR A 35 -2.31 17.07 -11.53
C THR A 35 -2.00 16.73 -12.99
N PRO A 36 -2.49 17.51 -13.97
CA PRO A 36 -2.13 17.31 -15.37
C PRO A 36 -0.62 17.44 -15.59
N LEU A 37 -0.07 16.58 -16.44
CA LEU A 37 1.32 16.69 -16.90
C LEU A 37 1.52 18.05 -17.58
N ALA A 38 2.40 18.87 -17.01
CA ALA A 38 2.93 20.03 -17.69
C ALA A 38 3.96 19.59 -18.74
N GLY A 39 4.02 20.29 -19.88
CA GLY A 39 4.98 19.96 -20.94
C GLY A 39 6.42 20.33 -20.58
N GLY A 40 7.40 19.64 -21.17
CA GLY A 40 8.81 19.98 -20.99
C GLY A 40 9.42 19.47 -19.67
N GLU A 41 10.20 20.31 -19.01
CA GLU A 41 10.95 19.98 -17.78
C GLU A 41 10.03 19.61 -16.62
N ASP A 42 8.87 20.26 -16.52
CA ASP A 42 7.89 20.01 -15.46
C ASP A 42 7.33 18.58 -15.53
N GLY A 43 7.05 18.07 -16.74
CA GLY A 43 6.57 16.71 -16.95
C GLY A 43 7.60 15.65 -16.55
N TYR A 44 8.88 15.89 -16.84
CA TYR A 44 9.97 15.02 -16.38
C TYR A 44 10.09 15.02 -14.86
N SER A 45 10.00 16.19 -14.23
CA SER A 45 10.05 16.30 -12.77
C SER A 45 8.88 15.59 -12.08
N GLN A 46 7.68 15.67 -12.66
CA GLN A 46 6.47 15.04 -12.15
C GLN A 46 6.52 13.51 -12.28
N ALA A 47 7.02 12.99 -13.40
CA ALA A 47 7.22 11.55 -13.58
C ALA A 47 8.27 10.97 -12.61
N TRP A 48 9.35 11.73 -12.35
CA TRP A 48 10.34 11.31 -11.36
C TRP A 48 9.78 11.34 -9.93
N ALA A 49 8.97 12.35 -9.61
CA ALA A 49 8.29 12.45 -8.33
C ALA A 49 7.31 11.28 -8.12
N SER A 50 6.50 10.92 -9.12
CA SER A 50 5.55 9.80 -8.99
C SER A 50 6.30 8.47 -8.77
N LEU A 51 7.37 8.23 -9.53
CA LEU A 51 8.20 7.03 -9.39
C LEU A 51 8.80 6.90 -7.97
N LEU A 52 9.36 7.99 -7.43
CA LEU A 52 9.92 7.99 -6.09
C LEU A 52 8.85 7.83 -5.01
N LEU A 53 7.71 8.52 -5.16
CA LEU A 53 6.58 8.40 -4.24
C LEU A 53 6.05 6.96 -4.19
N THR A 54 5.88 6.33 -5.35
CA THR A 54 5.47 4.92 -5.47
C THR A 54 6.52 4.00 -4.87
N PHE A 55 7.80 4.17 -5.17
CA PHE A 55 8.85 3.37 -4.55
C PHE A 55 8.82 3.45 -3.02
N TRP A 56 8.80 4.67 -2.45
CA TRP A 56 8.81 4.86 -1.01
C TRP A 56 7.51 4.42 -0.32
N LEU A 57 6.35 4.61 -0.97
CA LEU A 57 5.06 4.15 -0.46
C LEU A 57 5.04 2.61 -0.37
N TRP A 58 5.47 1.93 -1.43
CA TRP A 58 5.55 0.47 -1.43
C TRP A 58 6.59 -0.05 -0.44
N ALA A 59 7.71 0.64 -0.24
CA ALA A 59 8.65 0.29 0.81
C ALA A 59 8.04 0.43 2.22
N ALA A 60 7.30 1.52 2.48
CA ALA A 60 6.60 1.73 3.75
C ALA A 60 5.53 0.66 4.00
N LEU A 61 4.78 0.27 2.96
CA LEU A 61 3.80 -0.81 3.01
C LEU A 61 4.46 -2.18 3.26
N ALA A 62 5.62 -2.45 2.66
CA ALA A 62 6.39 -3.66 2.93
C ALA A 62 6.83 -3.73 4.40
N LEU A 63 7.30 -2.61 4.96
CA LEU A 63 7.67 -2.51 6.37
C LEU A 63 6.45 -2.69 7.29
N LEU A 64 5.29 -2.14 6.92
CA LEU A 64 4.04 -2.37 7.64
C LEU A 64 3.64 -3.84 7.63
N LEU A 65 3.77 -4.53 6.49
CA LEU A 65 3.51 -5.96 6.37
C LEU A 65 4.50 -6.80 7.18
N LEU A 66 5.80 -6.51 7.12
CA LEU A 66 6.84 -7.19 7.91
C LEU A 66 6.59 -7.04 9.41
N ASN A 67 6.29 -5.81 9.85
CA ASN A 67 5.94 -5.52 11.23
C ASN A 67 4.60 -6.17 11.65
N GLY A 68 3.71 -6.44 10.70
CA GLY A 68 2.50 -7.23 10.89
C GLY A 68 2.80 -8.73 11.06
N GLY A 69 3.64 -9.29 10.19
CA GLY A 69 4.02 -10.71 10.17
C GLY A 69 4.95 -11.15 11.30
N MET A 70 5.77 -10.24 11.85
CA MET A 70 6.62 -10.54 13.01
C MET A 70 5.83 -10.68 14.33
N ILE A 71 4.64 -10.07 14.42
CA ILE A 71 3.80 -10.04 15.64
C ILE A 71 2.54 -10.90 15.48
N GLY A 72 2.01 -11.04 14.27
CA GLY A 72 0.88 -11.88 13.93
C GLY A 72 1.32 -13.29 13.55
N ARG A 73 0.60 -14.32 14.01
CA ARG A 73 0.73 -15.70 13.52
C ARG A 73 0.28 -15.82 12.06
N MET A 74 0.92 -15.08 11.15
CA MET A 74 0.64 -15.20 9.73
C MET A 74 1.01 -16.61 9.29
N PRO A 75 0.08 -17.36 8.66
CA PRO A 75 0.42 -18.65 8.08
C PRO A 75 1.55 -18.46 7.07
N ARG A 76 2.57 -19.32 7.09
CA ARG A 76 3.80 -19.18 6.28
C ARG A 76 3.50 -18.99 4.78
N TRP A 77 2.44 -19.62 4.28
CA TRP A 77 1.96 -19.46 2.91
C TRP A 77 1.46 -18.04 2.61
N ALA A 78 0.80 -17.36 3.56
CA ALA A 78 0.35 -15.98 3.40
C ALA A 78 1.50 -14.98 3.41
N ALA A 79 2.56 -15.25 4.19
CA ALA A 79 3.79 -14.47 4.13
C ALA A 79 4.48 -14.63 2.77
N LEU A 80 4.52 -15.85 2.22
CA LEU A 80 5.09 -16.12 0.90
C LEU A 80 4.29 -15.43 -0.22
N SER A 81 2.96 -15.49 -0.15
CA SER A 81 2.11 -14.82 -1.14
C SER A 81 2.21 -13.31 -1.04
N ALA A 82 2.27 -12.73 0.17
CA ALA A 82 2.52 -11.30 0.35
C ALA A 82 3.89 -10.88 -0.23
N LEU A 83 4.92 -11.72 -0.10
CA LEU A 83 6.26 -11.45 -0.67
C LEU A 83 6.22 -11.36 -2.21
N LEU A 84 5.36 -12.12 -2.87
CA LEU A 84 5.21 -12.09 -4.34
C LEU A 84 4.21 -11.03 -4.81
N LEU A 85 3.08 -10.91 -4.11
CA LEU A 85 2.01 -9.99 -4.46
C LEU A 85 2.37 -8.55 -4.19
N HIS A 86 3.16 -8.26 -3.15
CA HIS A 86 3.56 -6.91 -2.81
C HIS A 86 4.38 -6.22 -3.92
N PRO A 87 5.49 -6.79 -4.43
CA PRO A 87 6.22 -6.19 -5.55
C PRO A 87 5.39 -6.17 -6.84
N LEU A 88 4.59 -7.21 -7.11
CA LEU A 88 3.69 -7.25 -8.27
C LEU A 88 2.69 -6.09 -8.23
N SER A 89 2.13 -5.80 -7.06
CA SER A 89 1.21 -4.69 -6.84
C SER A 89 1.88 -3.34 -7.10
N GLY A 90 3.18 -3.20 -6.83
CA GLY A 90 3.95 -1.99 -7.13
C GLY A 90 4.12 -1.78 -8.63
N VAL A 91 4.48 -2.84 -9.36
CA VAL A 91 4.57 -2.80 -10.83
C VAL A 91 3.21 -2.45 -11.45
N ALA A 92 2.15 -3.06 -10.93
CA ALA A 92 0.79 -2.79 -11.39
C ALA A 92 0.35 -1.34 -11.12
N ALA A 93 0.68 -0.78 -9.94
CA ALA A 93 0.37 0.61 -9.66
C ALA A 93 1.11 1.56 -10.60
N PHE A 94 2.37 1.28 -10.91
CA PHE A 94 3.13 2.07 -11.89
C PHE A 94 2.48 2.02 -13.28
N ALA A 95 1.97 0.85 -13.70
CA ALA A 95 1.20 0.72 -14.94
C ALA A 95 -0.12 1.51 -14.89
N ALA A 96 -0.80 1.54 -13.76
CA ALA A 96 -2.00 2.34 -13.56
C ALA A 96 -1.71 3.85 -13.49
N GLU A 97 -0.55 4.27 -12.98
CA GLU A 97 -0.09 5.66 -13.05
C GLU A 97 0.11 6.13 -14.48
N ASP A 98 0.77 5.30 -15.30
CA ASP A 98 0.93 5.57 -16.73
C ASP A 98 -0.45 5.68 -17.42
N ALA A 99 -1.38 4.76 -17.14
CA ALA A 99 -2.75 4.83 -17.64
C ALA A 99 -3.51 6.09 -17.14
N ALA A 100 -3.32 6.49 -15.88
CA ALA A 100 -3.90 7.70 -15.31
C ALA A 100 -3.35 8.97 -15.97
N SER A 101 -2.06 8.97 -16.34
CA SER A 101 -1.43 10.07 -17.08
C SER A 101 -2.06 10.28 -18.45
N ARG A 102 -2.50 9.19 -19.09
CA ARG A 102 -3.25 9.17 -20.36
C ARG A 102 -4.75 9.45 -20.19
N ARG A 103 -5.19 9.78 -18.97
CA ARG A 103 -6.60 10.02 -18.61
C ARG A 103 -7.54 8.85 -18.92
N VAL A 104 -7.05 7.61 -18.81
CA VAL A 104 -7.91 6.43 -18.87
C VAL A 104 -8.87 6.46 -17.69
N GLU A 105 -10.16 6.37 -17.96
CA GLU A 105 -11.19 6.37 -16.92
C GLU A 105 -10.98 5.21 -15.94
N GLY A 106 -11.03 5.50 -14.64
CA GLY A 106 -10.85 4.51 -13.58
C GLY A 106 -9.41 4.18 -13.20
N ALA A 107 -8.40 4.60 -13.98
CA ALA A 107 -6.99 4.35 -13.66
C ALA A 107 -6.55 4.99 -12.33
N LEU A 108 -6.97 6.23 -12.07
CA LEU A 108 -6.72 6.92 -10.80
C LEU A 108 -7.33 6.17 -9.60
N THR A 109 -8.51 5.58 -9.79
CA THR A 109 -9.18 4.77 -8.77
C THR A 109 -8.37 3.51 -8.47
N ILE A 110 -7.80 2.86 -9.49
CA ILE A 110 -6.95 1.67 -9.33
C ILE A 110 -5.67 2.01 -8.56
N VAL A 111 -4.98 3.10 -8.94
CA VAL A 111 -3.80 3.62 -8.20
C VAL A 111 -4.15 3.91 -6.74
N ALA A 112 -5.34 4.44 -6.47
CA ALA A 112 -5.79 4.77 -5.13
C ALA A 112 -6.17 3.54 -4.29
N LEU A 113 -6.78 2.52 -4.88
CA LEU A 113 -7.32 1.37 -4.15
C LEU A 113 -6.22 0.40 -3.71
N LEU A 114 -5.21 0.18 -4.57
CA LEU A 114 -4.11 -0.75 -4.34
C LEU A 114 -3.40 -0.56 -2.98
N PRO A 115 -2.83 0.63 -2.68
CA PRO A 115 -2.15 0.86 -1.40
C PRO A 115 -3.11 0.80 -0.21
N LEU A 116 -4.39 1.13 -0.41
CA LEU A 116 -5.43 1.02 0.62
C LEU A 116 -5.69 -0.43 1.02
N VAL A 117 -5.77 -1.33 0.04
CA VAL A 117 -5.95 -2.78 0.28
C VAL A 117 -4.75 -3.36 1.01
N VAL A 118 -3.52 -3.00 0.60
CA VAL A 118 -2.30 -3.46 1.27
C VAL A 118 -2.21 -2.93 2.70
N ALA A 119 -2.48 -1.64 2.91
CA ALA A 119 -2.50 -1.03 4.25
C ALA A 119 -3.57 -1.66 5.13
N GLY A 120 -4.78 -1.89 4.60
CA GLY A 120 -5.88 -2.55 5.30
C GLY A 120 -5.52 -3.97 5.73
N TYR A 121 -4.88 -4.74 4.85
CA TYR A 121 -4.40 -6.08 5.18
C TYR A 121 -3.31 -6.06 6.26
N ALA A 122 -2.35 -5.13 6.16
CA ALA A 122 -1.31 -4.95 7.18
C ALA A 122 -1.92 -4.57 8.55
N LEU A 123 -2.94 -3.71 8.56
CA LEU A 123 -3.65 -3.31 9.78
C LEU A 123 -4.43 -4.48 10.39
N TRP A 124 -5.12 -5.27 9.55
CA TRP A 124 -5.83 -6.47 9.96
C TRP A 124 -4.89 -7.50 10.59
N ALA A 125 -3.72 -7.75 9.98
CA ALA A 125 -2.72 -8.70 10.50
C ALA A 125 -2.23 -8.31 11.91
N ARG A 126 -2.24 -7.02 12.24
CA ARG A 126 -1.71 -6.51 13.50
C ARG A 126 -2.76 -6.38 14.60
N LEU A 127 -3.99 -5.98 14.29
CA LEU A 127 -5.03 -5.76 15.29
C LEU A 127 -5.66 -7.09 15.75
N PRO A 128 -5.43 -7.53 17.01
CA PRO A 128 -6.00 -8.79 17.51
C PRO A 128 -7.53 -8.75 17.57
N ARG A 129 -8.12 -7.56 17.76
CA ARG A 129 -9.58 -7.37 17.72
C ARG A 129 -10.18 -7.62 16.33
N LEU A 130 -9.48 -7.25 15.26
CA LEU A 130 -9.92 -7.51 13.88
C LEU A 130 -9.71 -8.98 13.48
N ARG A 131 -8.63 -9.60 13.97
CA ARG A 131 -8.40 -11.05 13.81
C ARG A 131 -9.44 -11.89 14.56
N ALA A 132 -9.93 -11.43 15.71
CA ALA A 132 -11.00 -12.12 16.42
C ALA A 132 -12.34 -12.12 15.66
N ALA A 133 -12.55 -11.15 14.76
CA ALA A 133 -13.76 -11.04 13.96
C ALA A 133 -13.72 -11.85 12.65
N MET A 134 -12.54 -12.24 12.16
CA MET A 134 -12.39 -12.84 10.84
C MET A 134 -11.33 -13.97 10.86
N PRO A 135 -11.66 -15.19 10.40
CA PRO A 135 -10.69 -16.28 10.34
C PRO A 135 -9.51 -15.97 9.42
N GLU A 136 -8.35 -16.54 9.72
CA GLU A 136 -7.06 -16.15 9.11
C GLU A 136 -6.95 -16.44 7.60
N THR A 137 -7.54 -17.55 7.19
CA THR A 137 -7.56 -18.06 5.81
C THR A 137 -8.40 -17.20 4.86
N PRO A 138 -9.69 -16.91 5.13
CA PRO A 138 -10.51 -16.09 4.24
C PRO A 138 -10.04 -14.63 4.17
N ALA A 139 -9.50 -14.06 5.25
CA ALA A 139 -8.95 -12.70 5.23
C ALA A 139 -7.71 -12.60 4.32
N SER A 140 -6.82 -13.58 4.38
CA SER A 140 -5.62 -13.61 3.52
C SER A 140 -5.95 -13.92 2.07
N LEU A 141 -6.93 -14.80 1.82
CA LEU A 141 -7.42 -15.11 0.47
C LEU A 141 -8.11 -13.90 -0.18
N SER A 142 -8.99 -13.22 0.55
CA SER A 142 -9.70 -12.04 0.03
C SER A 142 -8.76 -10.87 -0.25
N ALA A 143 -7.82 -10.59 0.66
CA ALA A 143 -6.80 -9.56 0.43
C ALA A 143 -5.89 -9.91 -0.75
N GLY A 144 -5.43 -11.16 -0.84
CA GLY A 144 -4.61 -11.64 -1.95
C GLY A 144 -5.35 -11.57 -3.29
N ALA A 145 -6.62 -12.00 -3.32
CA ALA A 145 -7.48 -11.94 -4.50
C ALA A 145 -7.77 -10.50 -4.92
N ALA A 146 -8.00 -9.59 -3.97
CA ALA A 146 -8.19 -8.16 -4.26
C ALA A 146 -6.93 -7.54 -4.85
N ILE A 147 -5.75 -7.82 -4.29
CA ILE A 147 -4.46 -7.34 -4.83
C ILE A 147 -4.25 -7.90 -6.24
N LEU A 148 -4.49 -9.19 -6.45
CA LEU A 148 -4.37 -9.83 -7.76
C LEU A 148 -5.33 -9.22 -8.79
N ALA A 149 -6.62 -9.10 -8.45
CA ALA A 149 -7.62 -8.55 -9.35
C ALA A 149 -7.32 -7.09 -9.71
N LEU A 150 -6.93 -6.27 -8.73
CA LEU A 150 -6.51 -4.89 -8.97
C LEU A 150 -5.23 -4.82 -9.81
N SER A 151 -4.28 -5.73 -9.59
CA SER A 151 -3.03 -5.77 -10.35
C SER A 151 -3.28 -6.15 -11.81
N VAL A 152 -4.16 -7.13 -12.05
CA VAL A 152 -4.56 -7.52 -13.42
C VAL A 152 -5.32 -6.38 -14.08
N ALA A 153 -6.29 -5.75 -13.39
CA ALA A 153 -7.03 -4.63 -13.94
C ALA A 153 -6.10 -3.47 -14.34
N ALA A 154 -5.13 -3.12 -13.49
CA ALA A 154 -4.12 -2.11 -13.79
C ALA A 154 -3.31 -2.42 -15.05
N LEU A 155 -2.82 -3.66 -15.16
CA LEU A 155 -2.06 -4.12 -16.33
C LEU A 155 -2.90 -4.17 -17.61
N MET A 156 -4.20 -4.45 -17.50
CA MET A 156 -5.09 -4.41 -18.66
C MET A 156 -5.39 -2.98 -19.12
N THR A 157 -5.48 -2.02 -18.19
CA THR A 157 -5.68 -0.60 -18.53
C THR A 157 -4.44 0.07 -19.12
N SER A 158 -3.26 -0.55 -18.96
CA SER A 158 -2.02 -0.01 -19.52
C SER A 158 -1.72 -0.48 -20.94
N MET A 159 -2.36 -1.56 -21.41
CA MET A 159 -2.31 -2.05 -22.80
C MET A 159 -3.15 -1.19 -23.75
#